data_AF-A0A0F9JG36-F1
#
_entry.id   AF-A0A0F9JG36-F1
#
_cell.length_a   1.000
_cell.length_b   1.000
_cell.length_c   1.000
_cell.angle_alpha   90.00
_cell.angle_beta   90.00
_cell.angle_gamma   90.00
#
_symmetry.space_group_name_H-M   'P 1'
#
loop_
_entity.id
_entity.type
_entity.pdbx_description
1 polymer ?
#
loop_
_entity_poly.entity_id
_entity_poly.type
_entity_poly.pdbx_seq_one_letter_code
_entity_poly.pdbx_strand_id
1 'polypeptide(L)'
;VEINEENIEDAKVKIKGIENGNEFEITSIKYRLEADADGGGDIYIKPGEGLREQLDEPEGMFGDWDIIYNGLDVTGVSEVRIRSSGDDEYNLHFENRRGIEYSIPFASTDGDFKYGDEDDELIYTEGKVFNGTQEYTIPEDAYFVVTDDNDETGNTHILRYESIDEDNNQITFNDEGADSFEVTYEGDEGVDAKGEIIVGGNTYDFYVGPAPDFNIAVDLNNDGKIDGGEANIVIKGGGILDLNPIVNGTLPFTLRTLASEFDEPDADEEIDFIIKDKGDELDIDVTGVNLINHDKGDLESGMTPYGVYVEMEDDDNDDPEDVTIEYPLSQRGVDVSVVMGEVTTTTAASEICGAPTVDINYFLDTEVDADQLDEQPVILVGGPAVNLHTAEVLGLDYPTYGSQLGMQVGESIVELVEEGRENVAMIIYGHSREDTREAVKELLEE
;
A
#
# COMPACT_ATOMS: atom_id res chain seq x y z
N VAL A 1 -23.34 -30.15 16.89
CA VAL A 1 -23.93 -30.85 15.71
C VAL A 1 -23.10 -32.11 15.53
N GLU A 2 -23.70 -33.26 15.19
CA GLU A 2 -22.90 -34.49 15.02
C GLU A 2 -22.53 -34.69 13.55
N ILE A 3 -21.23 -34.79 13.25
CA ILE A 3 -20.67 -35.03 11.91
C ILE A 3 -19.73 -36.24 12.03
N ASN A 4 -19.93 -37.30 11.24
CA ASN A 4 -19.07 -38.49 11.26
C ASN A 4 -18.79 -39.09 12.66
N GLU A 5 -19.81 -39.11 13.53
CA GLU A 5 -19.72 -39.58 14.93
C GLU A 5 -18.96 -38.64 15.90
N GLU A 6 -18.58 -37.46 15.42
CA GLU A 6 -17.95 -36.40 16.21
C GLU A 6 -18.95 -35.29 16.53
N ASN A 7 -18.93 -34.82 17.77
CA ASN A 7 -19.84 -33.77 18.21
C ASN A 7 -19.15 -32.41 18.12
N ILE A 8 -19.47 -31.69 17.05
CA ILE A 8 -18.97 -30.35 16.80
C ILE A 8 -19.72 -29.35 17.67
N GLU A 9 -19.10 -28.84 18.72
CA GLU A 9 -19.82 -28.04 19.73
C GLU A 9 -20.15 -26.62 19.26
N ASP A 10 -19.31 -26.06 18.37
CA ASP A 10 -19.45 -24.71 17.82
C ASP A 10 -20.30 -24.64 16.55
N ALA A 11 -20.78 -25.80 16.12
CA ALA A 11 -21.65 -25.92 14.96
C ALA A 11 -23.13 -25.68 15.33
N LYS A 12 -23.78 -24.79 14.57
CA LYS A 12 -25.21 -24.48 14.67
C LYS A 12 -25.91 -24.79 13.35
N VAL A 13 -26.92 -25.66 13.42
CA VAL A 13 -27.78 -25.98 12.28
C VAL A 13 -29.21 -25.45 12.49
N LYS A 14 -29.77 -24.83 11.46
CA LYS A 14 -31.17 -24.41 11.42
C LYS A 14 -31.84 -24.97 10.18
N ILE A 15 -32.77 -25.90 10.38
CA ILE A 15 -33.57 -26.51 9.32
C ILE A 15 -34.95 -25.86 9.33
N LYS A 16 -35.41 -25.35 8.19
CA LYS A 16 -36.81 -24.94 8.00
C LYS A 16 -37.48 -25.92 7.06
N GLY A 17 -38.73 -26.25 7.35
CA GLY A 17 -39.52 -27.11 6.48
C GLY A 17 -41.01 -26.87 6.64
N ILE A 18 -41.78 -27.50 5.74
CA ILE A 18 -43.24 -27.45 5.69
C ILE A 18 -43.74 -28.89 5.84
N GLU A 19 -44.64 -29.11 6.80
CA GLU A 19 -45.32 -30.40 6.96
C GLU A 19 -46.55 -30.45 6.05
N ASN A 20 -46.54 -31.38 5.10
CA ASN A 20 -47.60 -31.63 4.13
C ASN A 20 -48.17 -33.04 4.31
N GLY A 21 -49.05 -33.20 5.29
CA GLY A 21 -49.67 -34.49 5.60
C GLY A 21 -48.68 -35.46 6.24
N ASN A 22 -48.20 -36.45 5.49
CA ASN A 22 -47.20 -37.43 5.96
C ASN A 22 -45.78 -37.12 5.44
N GLU A 23 -45.61 -36.01 4.71
CA GLU A 23 -44.33 -35.59 4.15
C GLU A 23 -43.86 -34.32 4.87
N PHE A 24 -42.58 -34.26 5.22
CA PHE A 24 -41.93 -33.05 5.73
C PHE A 24 -40.94 -32.58 4.67
N GLU A 25 -41.24 -31.44 4.04
CA GLU A 25 -40.42 -30.86 2.98
C GLU A 25 -39.45 -29.85 3.59
N ILE A 26 -38.14 -30.10 3.48
CA ILE A 26 -37.12 -29.16 3.94
C ILE A 26 -36.98 -28.05 2.89
N THR A 27 -37.17 -26.80 3.29
CA THR A 27 -37.07 -25.63 2.41
C THR A 27 -35.75 -24.90 2.54
N SER A 28 -35.05 -25.05 3.66
CA SER A 28 -33.69 -24.51 3.83
C SER A 28 -32.96 -25.21 4.96
N ILE A 29 -31.65 -25.33 4.80
CA ILE A 29 -30.70 -25.69 5.85
C ILE A 29 -29.70 -24.54 5.93
N LYS A 30 -29.58 -23.92 7.10
CA LYS A 30 -28.51 -22.96 7.39
C LYS A 30 -27.54 -23.62 8.35
N TYR A 31 -26.29 -23.65 7.96
CA TYR A 31 -25.18 -24.05 8.81
C TYR A 31 -24.34 -22.84 9.18
N ARG A 32 -23.79 -22.83 10.38
CA ARG A 32 -22.75 -21.91 10.83
C ARG A 32 -21.82 -22.72 11.73
N LEU A 33 -20.54 -22.63 11.42
CA LEU A 33 -19.46 -23.00 12.33
C LEU A 33 -18.93 -21.71 12.95
N GLU A 34 -18.80 -21.68 14.27
CA GLU A 34 -17.93 -20.71 14.95
C GLU A 34 -16.54 -21.35 14.97
N ALA A 35 -15.59 -20.74 14.28
CA ALA A 35 -14.26 -21.30 14.11
C ALA A 35 -13.43 -20.98 15.37
N ASP A 36 -12.80 -21.98 15.95
CA ASP A 36 -11.87 -21.86 17.08
C ASP A 36 -10.59 -22.64 16.78
N ALA A 37 -9.45 -22.11 17.23
CA ALA A 37 -8.14 -22.70 17.01
C ALA A 37 -7.93 -23.95 17.89
N ASP A 38 -7.07 -24.89 17.47
CA ASP A 38 -6.62 -26.00 18.32
C ASP A 38 -5.95 -25.45 19.60
N GLY A 39 -6.65 -25.58 20.75
CA GLY A 39 -6.24 -25.02 22.04
C GLY A 39 -7.00 -23.75 22.48
N GLY A 40 -7.92 -23.25 21.66
CA GLY A 40 -8.77 -22.09 21.91
C GLY A 40 -8.15 -20.75 21.51
N GLY A 41 -8.97 -19.79 21.06
CA GLY A 41 -8.58 -18.42 20.74
C GLY A 41 -8.70 -18.07 19.25
N ASP A 42 -7.90 -17.10 18.81
CA ASP A 42 -7.90 -16.66 17.42
C ASP A 42 -7.16 -17.65 16.52
N ILE A 43 -7.66 -17.82 15.29
CA ILE A 43 -7.06 -18.71 14.30
C ILE A 43 -5.98 -17.95 13.53
N TYR A 44 -4.77 -18.50 13.54
CA TYR A 44 -3.67 -18.03 12.73
C TYR A 44 -3.45 -18.98 11.55
N ILE A 45 -3.48 -18.45 10.32
CA ILE A 45 -3.22 -19.20 9.10
C ILE A 45 -1.97 -18.60 8.45
N LYS A 46 -0.95 -19.41 8.20
CA LYS A 46 0.23 -18.93 7.46
C LYS A 46 -0.03 -18.90 5.96
N PRO A 47 0.70 -18.08 5.19
CA PRO A 47 0.67 -18.16 3.73
C PRO A 47 0.93 -19.59 3.24
N GLY A 48 0.04 -20.10 2.40
CA GLY A 48 0.03 -21.45 1.85
C GLY A 48 -0.64 -22.51 2.74
N GLU A 49 -1.13 -22.15 3.94
CA GLU A 49 -1.85 -23.07 4.83
C GLU A 49 -3.38 -22.88 4.72
N GLY A 50 -4.11 -23.93 5.08
CA GLY A 50 -5.58 -23.94 5.07
C GLY A 50 -6.18 -23.73 6.45
N LEU A 51 -7.35 -23.09 6.49
CA LEU A 51 -8.14 -22.88 7.70
C LEU A 51 -8.41 -24.20 8.42
N ARG A 52 -8.75 -25.26 7.69
CA ARG A 52 -9.14 -26.55 8.25
C ARG A 52 -8.10 -27.11 9.21
N GLU A 53 -6.83 -27.04 8.84
CA GLU A 53 -5.74 -27.60 9.66
C GLU A 53 -5.51 -26.83 10.98
N GLN A 54 -6.07 -25.62 11.09
CA GLN A 54 -5.92 -24.76 12.27
C GLN A 54 -7.10 -24.88 13.24
N LEU A 55 -8.19 -25.56 12.85
CA LEU A 55 -9.38 -25.74 13.69
C LEU A 55 -9.18 -26.84 14.74
N ASP A 56 -9.73 -26.66 15.94
CA ASP A 56 -9.83 -27.73 16.95
C ASP A 56 -10.71 -28.89 16.42
N GLU A 57 -11.77 -28.56 15.69
CA GLU A 57 -12.73 -29.50 15.10
C GLU A 57 -12.80 -29.35 13.55
N PRO A 58 -11.80 -29.84 12.79
CA PRO A 58 -11.73 -29.66 11.33
C PRO A 58 -12.93 -30.25 10.59
N GLU A 59 -13.53 -31.32 11.12
CA GLU A 59 -14.75 -31.98 10.63
C GLU A 59 -15.94 -31.00 10.56
N GLY A 60 -15.90 -29.92 11.36
CA GLY A 60 -16.87 -28.84 11.35
C GLY A 60 -17.01 -28.13 10.00
N MET A 61 -15.99 -28.14 9.13
CA MET A 61 -16.08 -27.49 7.82
C MET A 61 -16.98 -28.23 6.81
N PHE A 62 -17.42 -29.46 7.09
CA PHE A 62 -18.21 -30.33 6.20
C PHE A 62 -17.59 -30.60 4.81
N GLY A 63 -17.40 -31.89 4.48
CA GLY A 63 -16.87 -32.28 3.17
C GLY A 63 -15.37 -32.03 3.07
N ASP A 64 -14.80 -32.01 1.86
CA ASP A 64 -13.36 -31.93 1.64
C ASP A 64 -12.89 -30.58 1.08
N TRP A 65 -13.51 -29.47 1.48
CA TRP A 65 -13.10 -28.13 1.03
C TRP A 65 -12.36 -27.32 2.11
N ASP A 66 -11.51 -26.41 1.69
CA ASP A 66 -10.73 -25.57 2.60
C ASP A 66 -10.67 -24.13 2.12
N ILE A 67 -10.33 -23.22 3.04
CA ILE A 67 -10.01 -21.82 2.75
C ILE A 67 -8.50 -21.69 2.93
N ILE A 68 -7.79 -21.48 1.83
CA ILE A 68 -6.34 -21.31 1.84
C ILE A 68 -6.02 -19.84 1.83
N TYR A 69 -5.23 -19.40 2.81
CA TYR A 69 -4.62 -18.08 2.79
C TYR A 69 -3.31 -18.17 2.02
N ASN A 70 -3.20 -17.52 0.86
CA ASN A 70 -2.03 -17.58 0.00
C ASN A 70 -0.98 -16.50 0.33
N GLY A 71 -1.33 -15.53 1.18
CA GLY A 71 -0.49 -14.40 1.53
C GLY A 71 -1.11 -13.07 1.14
N LEU A 72 -0.30 -12.02 1.18
CA LEU A 72 -0.67 -10.68 0.73
C LEU A 72 -0.19 -10.46 -0.69
N ASP A 73 -0.90 -9.62 -1.44
CA ASP A 73 -0.45 -9.15 -2.74
C ASP A 73 0.92 -8.46 -2.65
N VAL A 74 1.78 -8.72 -3.63
CA VAL A 74 3.11 -8.10 -3.71
C VAL A 74 2.99 -6.78 -4.45
N THR A 75 2.84 -5.68 -3.71
CA THR A 75 2.67 -4.34 -4.28
C THR A 75 3.98 -3.54 -4.34
N GLY A 76 5.04 -4.05 -3.73
CA GLY A 76 6.23 -3.24 -3.43
C GLY A 76 5.94 -2.26 -2.30
N VAL A 77 6.99 -1.80 -1.64
CA VAL A 77 6.87 -0.98 -0.43
C VAL A 77 7.89 0.14 -0.47
N SER A 78 7.54 1.25 0.15
CA SER A 78 8.49 2.26 0.62
C SER A 78 8.49 2.28 2.13
N GLU A 79 9.65 2.48 2.69
CA GLU A 79 9.83 2.44 4.13
C GLU A 79 9.93 3.86 4.68
N VAL A 80 9.25 4.09 5.80
CA VAL A 80 9.46 5.26 6.65
C VAL A 80 9.98 4.75 7.98
N ARG A 81 11.09 5.32 8.45
CA ARG A 81 11.68 4.95 9.75
C ARG A 81 11.79 6.17 10.64
N ILE A 82 11.40 6.01 11.89
CA ILE A 82 11.64 6.96 12.96
C ILE A 82 12.53 6.21 13.93
N ARG A 83 13.80 6.62 13.98
CA ARG A 83 14.83 5.91 14.74
C ARG A 83 15.42 6.83 15.79
N SER A 84 15.55 6.32 17.00
CA SER A 84 16.17 7.03 18.10
C SER A 84 17.61 7.41 17.75
N SER A 85 18.04 8.57 18.22
CA SER A 85 19.38 9.12 18.03
C SER A 85 19.98 9.50 19.38
N GLY A 86 19.97 8.54 20.30
CA GLY A 86 20.19 8.77 21.73
C GLY A 86 18.86 9.01 22.46
N ASP A 87 18.96 9.37 23.73
CA ASP A 87 17.82 9.41 24.65
C ASP A 87 16.81 10.52 24.28
N ASP A 88 17.27 11.65 23.75
CA ASP A 88 16.50 12.88 23.59
C ASP A 88 16.14 13.23 22.13
N GLU A 89 16.40 12.36 21.16
CA GLU A 89 16.26 12.68 19.73
C GLU A 89 15.73 11.55 18.85
N TYR A 90 14.99 11.91 17.80
CA TYR A 90 14.60 11.02 16.70
C TYR A 90 15.06 11.56 15.35
N ASN A 91 15.46 10.64 14.47
CA ASN A 91 15.67 10.90 13.04
C ASN A 91 14.53 10.30 12.21
N LEU A 92 14.10 11.02 11.16
CA LEU A 92 13.14 10.56 10.17
C LEU A 92 13.87 10.17 8.88
N HIS A 93 13.63 8.95 8.42
CA HIS A 93 14.05 8.46 7.13
C HIS A 93 12.84 8.12 6.25
N PHE A 94 12.83 8.58 5.01
CA PHE A 94 11.79 8.24 4.04
C PHE A 94 12.28 8.36 2.59
N GLU A 95 11.54 7.76 1.66
CA GLU A 95 11.71 7.96 0.22
C GLU A 95 10.53 8.78 -0.33
N ASN A 96 10.79 9.85 -1.08
CA ASN A 96 9.71 10.63 -1.72
C ASN A 96 9.19 9.94 -3.01
N ARG A 97 8.11 10.46 -3.62
CA ARG A 97 7.53 9.87 -4.85
C ARG A 97 8.47 9.79 -6.05
N ARG A 98 9.56 10.55 -6.06
CA ARG A 98 10.60 10.52 -7.10
C ARG A 98 11.72 9.53 -6.84
N GLY A 99 11.67 8.86 -5.69
CA GLY A 99 12.67 7.91 -5.25
C GLY A 99 13.93 8.53 -4.68
N ILE A 100 13.82 9.76 -4.16
CA ILE A 100 14.89 10.43 -3.42
C ILE A 100 14.74 10.06 -1.96
N GLU A 101 15.82 9.54 -1.37
CA GLU A 101 15.88 9.18 0.04
C GLU A 101 16.29 10.40 0.87
N TYR A 102 15.59 10.60 1.99
CA TYR A 102 15.85 11.65 2.97
C TYR A 102 16.16 11.00 4.33
N SER A 103 17.09 11.60 5.08
CA SER A 103 17.40 11.23 6.46
C SER A 103 17.70 12.50 7.22
N ILE A 104 16.75 12.96 8.04
CA ILE A 104 16.82 14.26 8.71
C ILE A 104 16.56 14.12 10.22
N PRO A 105 17.07 15.05 11.03
CA PRO A 105 16.58 15.23 12.38
C PRO A 105 15.08 15.50 12.39
N PHE A 106 14.36 14.86 13.29
CA PHE A 106 12.90 14.89 13.29
C PHE A 106 12.32 15.45 14.57
N ALA A 107 12.78 15.00 15.73
CA ALA A 107 12.31 15.49 17.02
C ALA A 107 13.46 15.55 18.01
N SER A 108 13.46 16.58 18.87
CA SER A 108 14.44 16.70 19.96
C SER A 108 13.82 17.32 21.20
N THR A 109 14.17 16.79 22.37
CA THR A 109 13.89 17.38 23.70
C THR A 109 15.06 18.17 24.27
N ASP A 110 16.24 18.12 23.66
CA ASP A 110 17.37 18.92 24.15
C ASP A 110 17.14 20.40 23.88
N GLY A 111 17.23 21.22 24.93
CA GLY A 111 16.86 22.64 24.90
C GLY A 111 15.35 22.89 24.99
N ASP A 112 14.63 22.69 23.88
CA ASP A 112 13.19 22.93 23.74
C ASP A 112 12.55 21.81 22.90
N PHE A 113 11.38 21.31 23.31
CA PHE A 113 10.71 20.25 22.56
C PHE A 113 10.18 20.75 21.21
N LYS A 114 10.80 20.29 20.11
CA LYS A 114 10.57 20.81 18.75
C LYS A 114 10.80 19.74 17.68
N TYR A 115 10.33 20.02 16.46
CA TYR A 115 10.75 19.25 15.29
C TYR A 115 12.16 19.71 14.84
N GLY A 116 13.08 18.77 14.59
CA GLY A 116 14.50 19.03 14.30
C GLY A 116 15.45 18.35 15.30
N ASP A 117 16.63 18.92 15.51
CA ASP A 117 17.64 18.51 16.51
C ASP A 117 17.89 19.62 17.56
N GLU A 118 18.85 19.47 18.46
CA GLU A 118 19.18 20.48 19.48
C GLU A 118 19.42 21.91 18.91
N ASP A 119 20.04 22.01 17.73
CA ASP A 119 20.55 23.26 17.16
C ASP A 119 19.59 23.84 16.11
N ASP A 120 18.97 22.98 15.29
CA ASP A 120 18.26 23.32 14.07
C ASP A 120 16.79 22.83 14.10
N GLU A 121 15.88 23.66 13.59
CA GLU A 121 14.45 23.35 13.52
C GLU A 121 14.06 22.78 12.14
N LEU A 122 13.05 21.91 12.11
CA LEU A 122 12.36 21.51 10.88
C LEU A 122 11.08 22.35 10.70
N ILE A 123 11.08 23.22 9.71
CA ILE A 123 9.99 24.15 9.41
C ILE A 123 9.08 23.60 8.30
N TYR A 124 7.82 23.42 8.61
CA TYR A 124 6.80 22.91 7.67
C TYR A 124 5.58 23.83 7.55
N THR A 125 5.51 24.89 8.37
CA THR A 125 4.50 25.95 8.27
C THR A 125 5.15 27.24 7.76
N GLU A 126 4.49 27.86 6.80
CA GLU A 126 4.94 29.11 6.22
C GLU A 126 4.94 30.25 7.22
N GLY A 127 5.80 31.23 6.94
CA GLY A 127 5.66 32.57 7.51
C GLY A 127 4.42 33.30 6.95
N LYS A 128 4.42 34.63 7.09
CA LYS A 128 3.34 35.49 6.56
C LYS A 128 3.93 36.69 5.87
N VAL A 129 3.77 36.77 4.56
CA VAL A 129 4.15 37.92 3.74
C VAL A 129 2.90 38.47 3.04
N PHE A 130 2.00 39.08 3.82
CA PHE A 130 0.73 39.59 3.31
C PHE A 130 0.28 40.87 4.00
N ASN A 131 -0.28 41.81 3.23
CA ASN A 131 -0.87 43.07 3.71
C ASN A 131 0.03 43.92 4.62
N GLY A 132 1.36 43.87 4.43
CA GLY A 132 2.33 44.64 5.21
C GLY A 132 2.75 44.00 6.52
N THR A 133 2.30 42.77 6.80
CA THR A 133 2.93 41.88 7.78
C THR A 133 3.98 41.04 7.05
N GLN A 134 5.17 40.93 7.64
CA GLN A 134 6.27 40.10 7.19
C GLN A 134 6.76 39.28 8.39
N GLU A 135 6.45 37.99 8.39
CA GLU A 135 6.94 36.99 9.34
C GLU A 135 7.89 36.07 8.57
N TYR A 136 9.18 36.09 8.94
CA TYR A 136 10.24 35.26 8.36
C TYR A 136 10.60 34.17 9.35
N THR A 137 10.21 32.93 9.05
CA THR A 137 10.18 31.82 10.01
C THR A 137 11.35 30.87 9.88
N ILE A 138 12.11 30.91 8.78
CA ILE A 138 13.19 29.96 8.52
C ILE A 138 14.53 30.67 8.77
N PRO A 139 15.19 30.44 9.91
CA PRO A 139 16.54 30.96 10.16
C PRO A 139 17.59 30.22 9.32
N GLU A 140 18.81 30.77 9.27
CA GLU A 140 19.99 30.04 8.76
C GLU A 140 20.16 28.72 9.55
N ASP A 141 20.69 27.70 8.88
CA ASP A 141 20.88 26.32 9.31
C ASP A 141 19.58 25.48 9.52
N ALA A 142 18.39 26.08 9.50
CA ALA A 142 17.13 25.34 9.64
C ALA A 142 16.80 24.47 8.41
N TYR A 143 16.17 23.32 8.68
CA TYR A 143 15.54 22.46 7.69
C TYR A 143 14.13 22.98 7.39
N PHE A 144 13.65 22.77 6.16
CA PHE A 144 12.28 23.08 5.82
C PHE A 144 11.71 22.15 4.73
N VAL A 145 10.41 21.88 4.84
CA VAL A 145 9.66 21.03 3.91
C VAL A 145 9.12 21.89 2.78
N VAL A 146 9.39 21.52 1.54
CA VAL A 146 8.66 22.06 0.38
C VAL A 146 7.94 20.94 -0.36
N THR A 147 6.68 21.17 -0.73
CA THR A 147 5.89 20.22 -1.52
C THR A 147 5.09 20.97 -2.59
N ASP A 148 4.98 20.40 -3.77
CA ASP A 148 4.22 21.02 -4.87
C ASP A 148 2.71 20.82 -4.78
N ASP A 149 2.26 19.82 -4.02
CA ASP A 149 0.88 19.57 -3.64
C ASP A 149 0.83 18.91 -2.26
N ASN A 150 -0.30 19.08 -1.54
CA ASN A 150 -0.55 18.52 -0.22
C ASN A 150 -1.46 17.29 -0.27
N ASP A 151 -1.46 16.58 -1.39
CA ASP A 151 -2.23 15.36 -1.65
C ASP A 151 -1.30 14.18 -2.03
N GLU A 152 -1.89 13.03 -2.39
CA GLU A 152 -1.15 11.80 -2.73
C GLU A 152 -0.27 11.96 -3.99
N THR A 153 -0.41 13.07 -4.70
CA THR A 153 0.33 13.37 -5.92
C THR A 153 1.56 14.24 -5.69
N GLY A 154 1.70 14.85 -4.52
CA GLY A 154 2.78 15.77 -4.19
C GLY A 154 4.19 15.17 -4.24
N ASN A 155 5.16 16.02 -4.57
CA ASN A 155 6.59 15.73 -4.60
C ASN A 155 7.28 16.60 -3.57
N THR A 156 7.60 16.00 -2.43
CA THR A 156 8.28 16.68 -1.33
C THR A 156 9.79 16.70 -1.50
N HIS A 157 10.41 17.80 -1.11
CA HIS A 157 11.83 17.95 -0.87
C HIS A 157 12.08 18.51 0.53
N ILE A 158 13.18 18.10 1.16
CA ILE A 158 13.65 18.69 2.42
C ILE A 158 14.90 19.52 2.11
N LEU A 159 14.83 20.81 2.38
CA LEU A 159 15.90 21.75 2.11
C LEU A 159 16.47 22.30 3.42
N ARG A 160 17.74 22.72 3.39
CA ARG A 160 18.39 23.44 4.48
C ARG A 160 18.89 24.79 4.00
N TYR A 161 18.62 25.85 4.76
CA TYR A 161 19.11 27.20 4.46
C TYR A 161 20.53 27.39 4.99
N GLU A 162 21.54 27.16 4.15
CA GLU A 162 22.93 27.06 4.60
C GLU A 162 23.62 28.41 4.83
N SER A 163 23.38 29.41 3.97
CA SER A 163 24.02 30.74 4.12
C SER A 163 23.50 31.78 3.14
N ILE A 164 23.81 33.06 3.42
CA ILE A 164 23.56 34.20 2.55
C ILE A 164 24.84 35.00 2.23
N ASP A 165 25.01 35.38 0.96
CA ASP A 165 26.03 36.30 0.47
C ASP A 165 25.36 37.63 0.06
N GLU A 166 25.31 38.56 1.01
CA GLU A 166 24.71 39.90 0.86
C GLU A 166 25.43 40.76 -0.21
N ASP A 167 26.71 40.49 -0.51
CA ASP A 167 27.46 41.28 -1.50
C ASP A 167 27.03 40.89 -2.93
N ASN A 168 26.55 39.65 -3.11
CA ASN A 168 26.15 39.09 -4.40
C ASN A 168 24.66 38.74 -4.50
N ASN A 169 23.88 39.05 -3.47
CA ASN A 169 22.46 38.71 -3.30
C ASN A 169 22.17 37.23 -3.59
N GLN A 170 22.93 36.32 -2.97
CA GLN A 170 22.80 34.89 -3.17
C GLN A 170 22.51 34.16 -1.86
N ILE A 171 21.63 33.18 -1.91
CA ILE A 171 21.38 32.24 -0.82
C ILE A 171 21.83 30.85 -1.27
N THR A 172 22.54 30.15 -0.40
CA THR A 172 22.91 28.75 -0.59
C THR A 172 21.89 27.86 0.12
N PHE A 173 21.38 26.88 -0.61
CA PHE A 173 20.52 25.84 -0.07
C PHE A 173 21.18 24.47 -0.23
N ASN A 174 20.96 23.58 0.71
CA ASN A 174 21.21 22.15 0.54
C ASN A 174 19.87 21.44 0.35
N ASP A 175 19.76 20.51 -0.61
CA ASP A 175 18.66 19.54 -0.64
C ASP A 175 19.18 18.28 0.04
N GLU A 176 18.58 17.86 1.15
CA GLU A 176 19.09 16.77 1.97
C GLU A 176 19.14 15.42 1.24
N GLY A 177 18.41 15.30 0.12
CA GLY A 177 18.44 14.14 -0.76
C GLY A 177 19.21 14.34 -2.07
N ALA A 178 19.78 15.54 -2.31
CA ALA A 178 20.46 15.88 -3.56
C ALA A 178 21.70 16.79 -3.35
N ASP A 179 22.10 17.52 -4.39
CA ASP A 179 23.24 18.44 -4.33
C ASP A 179 22.79 19.85 -3.88
N SER A 180 23.69 20.58 -3.23
CA SER A 180 23.48 21.99 -2.90
C SER A 180 23.43 22.91 -4.13
N PHE A 181 22.72 24.03 -4.00
CA PHE A 181 22.55 25.01 -5.07
C PHE A 181 22.43 26.44 -4.53
N GLU A 182 22.78 27.40 -5.38
CA GLU A 182 22.71 28.83 -5.07
C GLU A 182 21.54 29.48 -5.81
N VAL A 183 20.80 30.34 -5.13
CA VAL A 183 19.68 31.12 -5.68
C VAL A 183 19.95 32.61 -5.52
N THR A 184 19.80 33.37 -6.59
CA THR A 184 19.91 34.84 -6.54
C THR A 184 18.56 35.46 -6.17
N TYR A 185 18.58 36.49 -5.32
CA TYR A 185 17.40 37.32 -5.03
C TYR A 185 17.56 38.76 -5.52
N GLU A 186 16.44 39.45 -5.72
CA GLU A 186 16.37 40.86 -6.10
C GLU A 186 15.65 41.67 -5.01
N GLY A 187 16.11 42.90 -4.72
CA GLY A 187 15.50 43.80 -3.74
C GLY A 187 16.44 44.11 -2.56
N ASP A 188 15.93 44.86 -1.58
CA ASP A 188 16.61 45.16 -0.32
C ASP A 188 16.08 44.25 0.80
N GLU A 189 16.96 43.66 1.60
CA GLU A 189 16.63 42.70 2.68
C GLU A 189 15.70 43.31 3.73
N GLY A 190 14.64 42.58 4.10
CA GLY A 190 13.60 43.05 5.02
C GLY A 190 12.70 44.15 4.46
N VAL A 191 12.76 44.43 3.15
CA VAL A 191 11.87 45.36 2.46
C VAL A 191 11.14 44.64 1.33
N ASP A 192 11.86 44.28 0.28
CA ASP A 192 11.34 43.67 -0.94
C ASP A 192 12.27 42.63 -1.59
N ALA A 193 13.35 42.23 -0.89
CA ALA A 193 14.22 41.13 -1.29
C ALA A 193 13.44 39.83 -1.47
N LYS A 194 13.47 39.29 -2.70
CA LYS A 194 12.75 38.08 -3.09
C LYS A 194 13.48 37.27 -4.16
N GLY A 195 13.25 35.97 -4.16
CA GLY A 195 13.78 35.05 -5.17
C GLY A 195 12.88 33.84 -5.38
N GLU A 196 13.36 32.90 -6.19
CA GLU A 196 12.62 31.69 -6.59
C GLU A 196 13.52 30.46 -6.39
N ILE A 197 13.14 29.55 -5.49
CA ILE A 197 13.79 28.25 -5.33
C ILE A 197 13.23 27.31 -6.41
N ILE A 198 14.12 26.70 -7.21
CA ILE A 198 13.71 25.75 -8.25
C ILE A 198 14.24 24.36 -7.89
N VAL A 199 13.37 23.53 -7.32
CA VAL A 199 13.67 22.15 -6.94
C VAL A 199 12.55 21.24 -7.43
N GLY A 200 12.87 19.99 -7.79
CA GLY A 200 11.86 19.04 -8.26
C GLY A 200 11.21 19.38 -9.61
N GLY A 201 11.58 20.49 -10.26
CA GLY A 201 10.87 21.05 -11.42
C GLY A 201 9.75 22.03 -11.06
N ASN A 202 9.57 22.30 -9.77
CA ASN A 202 8.63 23.27 -9.21
C ASN A 202 9.35 24.56 -8.81
N THR A 203 8.59 25.61 -8.50
CA THR A 203 9.14 26.93 -8.17
C THR A 203 8.47 27.46 -6.92
N TYR A 204 9.27 27.72 -5.89
CA TYR A 204 8.81 28.18 -4.59
C TYR A 204 9.33 29.60 -4.38
N ASP A 205 8.40 30.55 -4.24
CA ASP A 205 8.75 31.95 -3.98
C ASP A 205 9.30 32.09 -2.57
N PHE A 206 10.32 32.94 -2.39
CA PHE A 206 10.78 33.32 -1.05
C PHE A 206 11.08 34.80 -0.92
N TYR A 207 11.10 35.27 0.33
CA TYR A 207 11.51 36.61 0.72
C TYR A 207 12.62 36.56 1.76
N VAL A 208 13.52 37.53 1.71
CA VAL A 208 14.64 37.66 2.66
C VAL A 208 14.30 38.71 3.72
N GLY A 209 14.42 38.30 4.98
CA GLY A 209 14.20 39.15 6.14
C GLY A 209 15.34 40.13 6.40
N PRO A 210 15.15 41.09 7.33
CA PRO A 210 16.16 42.10 7.61
C PRO A 210 17.38 41.52 8.34
N ALA A 211 18.51 42.21 8.23
CA ALA A 211 19.68 42.02 9.08
C ALA A 211 19.32 42.15 10.59
N PRO A 212 20.04 41.46 11.50
CA PRO A 212 21.23 40.64 11.22
C PRO A 212 20.95 39.16 10.96
N ASP A 213 19.70 38.71 11.14
CA ASP A 213 19.38 37.28 11.15
C ASP A 213 19.11 36.74 9.73
N PHE A 214 18.64 37.60 8.81
CA PHE A 214 18.36 37.24 7.42
C PHE A 214 17.49 35.98 7.23
N ASN A 215 16.61 35.70 8.19
CA ASN A 215 15.61 34.63 8.08
C ASN A 215 14.81 34.80 6.78
N ILE A 216 14.39 33.68 6.20
CA ILE A 216 13.56 33.68 5.00
C ILE A 216 12.11 33.28 5.31
N ALA A 217 11.22 33.67 4.39
CA ALA A 217 9.85 33.18 4.33
C ALA A 217 9.68 32.56 2.94
N VAL A 218 9.21 31.32 2.87
CA VAL A 218 9.08 30.54 1.63
C VAL A 218 7.63 30.12 1.47
N ASP A 219 7.13 30.07 0.23
CA ASP A 219 5.88 29.39 -0.15
C ASP A 219 6.16 27.89 -0.10
N LEU A 220 5.80 27.24 1.01
CA LEU A 220 6.24 25.87 1.29
C LEU A 220 5.38 24.84 0.57
N ASN A 221 4.10 25.15 0.32
CA ASN A 221 3.16 24.24 -0.32
C ASN A 221 2.83 24.58 -1.78
N ASN A 222 3.54 25.55 -2.35
CA ASN A 222 3.45 25.96 -3.74
C ASN A 222 2.05 26.44 -4.16
N ASP A 223 1.28 27.02 -3.22
CA ASP A 223 -0.06 27.55 -3.51
C ASP A 223 -0.03 28.97 -4.13
N GLY A 224 1.16 29.56 -4.24
CA GLY A 224 1.42 30.90 -4.73
C GLY A 224 1.26 31.99 -3.67
N LYS A 225 1.19 31.63 -2.39
CA LYS A 225 1.10 32.55 -1.26
C LYS A 225 1.99 32.07 -0.10
N ILE A 226 2.37 33.03 0.74
CA ILE A 226 3.12 32.80 1.98
C ILE A 226 2.26 33.39 3.09
N ASP A 227 1.27 32.63 3.55
CA ASP A 227 0.24 33.13 4.47
C ASP A 227 -0.07 32.21 5.66
N GLY A 228 0.88 31.33 5.97
CA GLY A 228 0.80 30.35 7.04
C GLY A 228 0.24 29.01 6.57
N GLY A 229 0.38 28.71 5.28
CA GLY A 229 0.12 27.39 4.75
C GLY A 229 1.06 26.35 5.36
N GLU A 230 0.62 25.11 5.34
CA GLU A 230 1.39 23.95 5.80
C GLU A 230 1.85 23.14 4.59
N ALA A 231 3.05 22.58 4.66
CA ALA A 231 3.61 21.67 3.67
C ALA A 231 3.75 20.27 4.28
N ASN A 232 3.04 19.31 3.71
CA ASN A 232 3.09 17.91 4.10
C ASN A 232 4.26 17.19 3.44
N ILE A 233 4.69 16.08 4.04
CA ILE A 233 5.67 15.17 3.44
C ILE A 233 4.92 14.05 2.72
N VAL A 234 5.03 14.01 1.40
CA VAL A 234 4.42 12.97 0.57
C VAL A 234 5.46 11.89 0.28
N ILE A 235 5.28 10.74 0.90
CA ILE A 235 6.17 9.59 0.74
C ILE A 235 5.87 8.86 -0.56
N LYS A 236 6.80 8.02 -0.98
CA LYS A 236 6.58 7.10 -2.10
C LYS A 236 5.38 6.20 -1.80
N GLY A 237 4.62 5.89 -2.84
CA GLY A 237 3.33 5.20 -2.68
C GLY A 237 2.13 6.12 -2.48
N GLY A 238 2.32 7.38 -2.05
CA GLY A 238 1.22 8.36 -1.95
C GLY A 238 0.82 8.74 -0.52
N GLY A 239 1.36 8.05 0.50
CA GLY A 239 1.10 8.40 1.89
C GLY A 239 1.50 9.83 2.23
N ILE A 240 0.69 10.49 3.04
CA ILE A 240 0.87 11.89 3.44
C ILE A 240 1.21 11.93 4.92
N LEU A 241 2.43 12.35 5.24
CA LEU A 241 2.88 12.60 6.61
C LEU A 241 2.62 14.08 6.95
N ASP A 242 1.65 14.29 7.83
CA ASP A 242 1.11 15.58 8.28
C ASP A 242 1.71 15.92 9.66
N LEU A 243 2.56 16.96 9.72
CA LEU A 243 3.32 17.34 10.90
C LEU A 243 2.47 18.23 11.81
N ASN A 244 1.57 17.65 12.60
CA ASN A 244 0.67 18.46 13.42
C ASN A 244 1.41 19.38 14.41
N PRO A 245 0.85 20.56 14.76
CA PRO A 245 1.44 21.47 15.71
C PRO A 245 1.71 20.84 17.08
N ILE A 246 2.75 21.32 17.76
CA ILE A 246 3.09 20.91 19.12
C ILE A 246 1.93 21.29 20.08
N VAL A 247 1.41 20.31 20.82
CA VAL A 247 0.29 20.52 21.76
C VAL A 247 0.64 19.89 23.11
N ASN A 248 0.55 20.69 24.19
CA ASN A 248 0.76 20.21 25.56
C ASN A 248 2.10 19.48 25.81
N GLY A 249 3.16 19.84 25.08
CA GLY A 249 4.47 19.18 25.20
C GLY A 249 4.48 17.77 24.60
N THR A 250 3.77 17.57 23.49
CA THR A 250 3.86 16.39 22.62
C THR A 250 4.03 16.85 21.17
N LEU A 251 4.73 16.06 20.35
CA LEU A 251 4.85 16.25 18.90
C LEU A 251 3.95 15.22 18.18
N PRO A 252 2.69 15.56 17.90
CA PRO A 252 1.80 14.69 17.14
C PRO A 252 2.09 14.79 15.64
N PHE A 253 2.07 13.69 14.92
CA PHE A 253 2.04 13.68 13.45
C PHE A 253 1.17 12.52 12.97
N THR A 254 0.65 12.63 11.76
CA THR A 254 -0.31 11.66 11.21
C THR A 254 0.17 11.17 9.86
N LEU A 255 0.16 9.85 9.64
CA LEU A 255 0.28 9.27 8.31
C LEU A 255 -1.13 9.01 7.76
N ARG A 256 -1.49 9.70 6.68
CA ARG A 256 -2.79 9.59 6.03
C ARG A 256 -2.68 8.90 4.67
N THR A 257 -3.53 7.91 4.45
CA THR A 257 -3.84 7.32 3.15
C THR A 257 -5.21 7.83 2.72
N LEU A 258 -5.31 8.40 1.52
CA LEU A 258 -6.56 9.01 1.08
C LEU A 258 -7.56 7.93 0.66
N ALA A 259 -8.86 8.19 0.90
CA ALA A 259 -9.93 7.30 0.49
C ALA A 259 -9.87 6.97 -1.01
N SER A 260 -9.42 7.91 -1.85
CA SER A 260 -9.25 7.74 -3.30
C SER A 260 -8.28 6.63 -3.69
N GLU A 261 -7.41 6.20 -2.77
CA GLU A 261 -6.40 5.16 -3.01
C GLU A 261 -6.94 3.75 -2.76
N PHE A 262 -8.10 3.61 -2.12
CA PHE A 262 -8.74 2.32 -1.82
C PHE A 262 -9.60 1.84 -3.00
N ASP A 263 -9.61 0.52 -3.21
CA ASP A 263 -10.51 -0.15 -4.15
C ASP A 263 -12.00 0.02 -3.75
N GLU A 264 -12.27 0.03 -2.45
CA GLU A 264 -13.59 0.28 -1.86
C GLU A 264 -13.54 1.50 -0.92
N PRO A 265 -13.68 2.73 -1.46
CA PRO A 265 -13.45 3.96 -0.70
C PRO A 265 -14.58 4.24 0.28
N ASP A 266 -14.28 4.22 1.58
CA ASP A 266 -15.21 4.61 2.65
C ASP A 266 -14.83 5.96 3.30
N ALA A 267 -13.57 6.09 3.72
CA ALA A 267 -12.99 7.27 4.35
C ALA A 267 -11.46 7.20 4.24
N ASP A 268 -10.78 8.30 4.54
CA ASP A 268 -9.33 8.31 4.69
C ASP A 268 -8.93 7.40 5.86
N GLU A 269 -7.78 6.76 5.74
CA GLU A 269 -7.17 5.97 6.79
C GLU A 269 -6.05 6.80 7.42
N GLU A 270 -6.07 6.94 8.74
CA GLU A 270 -5.13 7.75 9.50
C GLU A 270 -4.45 6.89 10.56
N ILE A 271 -3.12 6.95 10.61
CA ILE A 271 -2.29 6.41 11.69
C ILE A 271 -1.70 7.61 12.42
N ASP A 272 -2.06 7.78 13.68
CA ASP A 272 -1.61 8.89 14.52
C ASP A 272 -0.43 8.46 15.37
N PHE A 273 0.60 9.29 15.37
CA PHE A 273 1.81 9.12 16.14
C PHE A 273 1.97 10.29 17.10
N ILE A 274 2.46 10.03 18.32
CA ILE A 274 2.69 11.07 19.31
C ILE A 274 4.03 10.85 19.98
N ILE A 275 5.00 11.70 19.67
CA ILE A 275 6.28 11.72 20.39
C ILE A 275 6.12 12.49 21.70
N LYS A 276 6.69 11.97 22.78
CA LYS A 276 6.54 12.48 24.15
C LYS A 276 7.89 12.48 24.87
N ASP A 277 8.08 13.50 25.69
CA ASP A 277 9.14 13.57 26.69
C ASP A 277 8.74 12.78 27.94
N LYS A 278 9.45 11.68 28.23
CA LYS A 278 9.29 10.89 29.48
C LYS A 278 10.20 11.39 30.61
N GLY A 279 11.06 12.37 30.35
CA GLY A 279 11.91 13.08 31.29
C GLY A 279 13.40 12.72 31.20
N ASP A 280 13.71 11.47 30.90
CA ASP A 280 15.07 10.97 30.61
C ASP A 280 15.21 10.33 29.23
N GLU A 281 14.10 10.18 28.50
CA GLU A 281 14.05 9.66 27.14
C GLU A 281 12.84 10.22 26.37
N LEU A 282 12.89 10.15 25.05
CA LEU A 282 11.72 10.25 24.18
C LEU A 282 10.98 8.91 24.10
N ASP A 283 9.68 8.98 23.78
CA ASP A 283 8.83 7.82 23.46
C ASP A 283 7.88 8.20 22.32
N ILE A 284 7.42 7.22 21.56
CA ILE A 284 6.48 7.37 20.47
C ILE A 284 5.28 6.42 20.64
N ASP A 285 4.11 7.00 20.87
CA ASP A 285 2.86 6.25 20.87
C ASP A 285 2.27 6.17 19.45
N VAL A 286 1.73 5.01 19.09
CA VAL A 286 1.04 4.77 17.81
C VAL A 286 -0.42 4.40 18.03
N THR A 287 -1.32 5.03 17.27
CA THR A 287 -2.76 4.70 17.23
C THR A 287 -3.28 4.71 15.80
N GLY A 288 -4.48 4.16 15.56
CA GLY A 288 -5.04 3.99 14.21
C GLY A 288 -4.73 2.63 13.58
N VAL A 289 -3.74 1.92 14.09
CA VAL A 289 -3.42 0.52 13.77
C VAL A 289 -3.55 -0.36 15.02
N ASN A 290 -4.04 -1.59 14.87
CA ASN A 290 -4.11 -2.55 15.97
C ASN A 290 -2.80 -3.34 16.05
N LEU A 291 -1.90 -2.91 16.93
CA LEU A 291 -0.62 -3.58 17.16
C LEU A 291 -0.78 -4.84 18.02
N ILE A 292 -0.06 -5.89 17.64
CA ILE A 292 -0.01 -7.19 18.29
C ILE A 292 1.40 -7.36 18.87
N ASN A 293 1.47 -7.70 20.15
CA ASN A 293 2.75 -7.94 20.83
C ASN A 293 3.26 -9.35 20.53
N HIS A 294 4.46 -9.46 19.96
CA HIS A 294 5.04 -10.73 19.51
C HIS A 294 6.06 -11.30 20.51
N ASP A 295 6.83 -10.45 21.20
CA ASP A 295 7.99 -10.87 22.00
C ASP A 295 8.02 -10.31 23.43
N LYS A 296 6.92 -10.45 24.18
CA LYS A 296 6.79 -10.05 25.61
C LYS A 296 6.95 -8.56 25.90
N GLY A 297 6.80 -7.68 24.93
CA GLY A 297 7.02 -6.24 25.10
C GLY A 297 7.82 -5.67 23.95
N ASP A 298 8.91 -6.36 23.60
CA ASP A 298 10.02 -5.80 22.83
C ASP A 298 9.69 -5.56 21.34
N LEU A 299 8.62 -6.20 20.83
CA LEU A 299 8.18 -6.08 19.44
C LEU A 299 6.66 -6.04 19.37
N GLU A 300 6.12 -4.96 18.82
CA GLU A 300 4.71 -4.82 18.49
C GLU A 300 4.53 -4.54 17.00
N SER A 301 3.59 -5.21 16.35
CA SER A 301 3.34 -4.95 14.92
C SER A 301 1.89 -5.08 14.53
N GLY A 302 1.48 -4.36 13.50
CA GLY A 302 0.11 -4.37 13.00
C GLY A 302 0.02 -3.90 11.56
N MET A 303 -1.13 -4.12 10.95
CA MET A 303 -1.37 -3.71 9.57
C MET A 303 -2.75 -3.07 9.44
N THR A 304 -2.84 -2.02 8.64
CA THR A 304 -4.10 -1.34 8.34
C THR A 304 -4.87 -2.01 7.19
N PRO A 305 -6.16 -1.69 6.98
CA PRO A 305 -6.92 -2.12 5.80
C PRO A 305 -6.29 -1.79 4.44
N TYR A 306 -5.56 -0.67 4.31
CA TYR A 306 -4.81 -0.38 3.09
C TYR A 306 -3.61 -1.32 2.88
N GLY A 307 -3.11 -1.92 3.95
CA GLY A 307 -1.90 -2.74 3.96
C GLY A 307 -0.65 -1.98 4.41
N VAL A 308 -0.80 -0.85 5.10
CA VAL A 308 0.33 -0.18 5.77
C VAL A 308 0.72 -1.03 6.97
N TYR A 309 1.95 -1.55 6.94
CA TYR A 309 2.51 -2.31 8.05
C TYR A 309 3.26 -1.38 8.99
N VAL A 310 3.00 -1.48 10.29
CA VAL A 310 3.71 -0.72 11.32
C VAL A 310 4.34 -1.70 12.29
N GLU A 311 5.60 -1.49 12.59
CA GLU A 311 6.41 -2.23 13.54
C GLU A 311 7.03 -1.25 14.53
N MET A 312 6.91 -1.57 15.82
CA MET A 312 7.53 -0.86 16.93
C MET A 312 8.50 -1.80 17.63
N GLU A 313 9.75 -1.36 17.78
CA GLU A 313 10.83 -2.10 18.44
C GLU A 313 11.25 -1.34 19.71
N ASP A 314 11.25 -2.03 20.85
CA ASP A 314 11.86 -1.58 22.11
C ASP A 314 13.14 -2.41 22.31
N ASP A 315 14.25 -1.88 21.80
CA ASP A 315 15.52 -2.62 21.66
C ASP A 315 16.20 -2.88 23.02
N ASP A 316 15.97 -2.02 24.02
CA ASP A 316 16.38 -2.15 25.42
C ASP A 316 15.66 -1.06 26.25
N ASN A 317 15.19 -1.38 27.47
CA ASN A 317 14.40 -0.49 28.38
C ASN A 317 15.06 0.87 28.77
N ASP A 318 16.17 1.26 28.16
CA ASP A 318 16.91 2.49 28.43
C ASP A 318 17.01 3.40 27.18
N ASP A 319 16.52 2.98 26.00
CA ASP A 319 16.54 3.76 24.75
C ASP A 319 15.09 4.01 24.22
N PRO A 320 14.83 5.14 23.54
CA PRO A 320 13.53 5.41 22.93
C PRO A 320 13.08 4.36 21.90
N GLU A 321 11.77 4.12 21.83
CA GLU A 321 11.16 3.14 20.91
C GLU A 321 11.34 3.51 19.43
N ASP A 322 11.75 2.54 18.60
CA ASP A 322 11.93 2.71 17.16
C ASP A 322 10.65 2.34 16.41
N VAL A 323 10.31 3.11 15.36
CA VAL A 323 9.15 2.83 14.50
C VAL A 323 9.57 2.62 13.06
N THR A 324 9.12 1.51 12.48
CA THR A 324 9.26 1.22 11.05
C THR A 324 7.87 1.09 10.43
N ILE A 325 7.65 1.80 9.32
CA ILE A 325 6.39 1.78 8.57
C ILE A 325 6.72 1.29 7.16
N GLU A 326 6.11 0.20 6.73
CA GLU A 326 6.10 -0.19 5.32
C GLU A 326 4.83 0.31 4.65
N TYR A 327 4.96 1.39 3.89
CA TYR A 327 3.87 1.93 3.09
C TYR A 327 3.83 1.22 1.72
N PRO A 328 2.73 0.57 1.35
CA PRO A 328 2.66 -0.14 0.08
C PRO A 328 2.50 0.83 -1.11
N LEU A 329 3.01 0.46 -2.29
CA LEU A 329 2.88 1.31 -3.50
C LEU A 329 1.49 1.26 -4.14
N SER A 330 0.65 0.34 -3.69
CA SER A 330 -0.77 0.22 -3.98
C SER A 330 -1.41 -0.61 -2.87
N GLN A 331 -2.73 -0.51 -2.67
CA GLN A 331 -3.45 -1.28 -1.65
C GLN A 331 -3.05 -2.77 -1.67
N ARG A 332 -2.69 -3.33 -0.49
CA ARG A 332 -2.39 -4.77 -0.37
C ARG A 332 -3.70 -5.54 -0.17
N GLY A 333 -4.06 -6.38 -1.15
CA GLY A 333 -5.11 -7.37 -1.00
C GLY A 333 -4.64 -8.61 -0.23
N VAL A 334 -5.60 -9.33 0.33
CA VAL A 334 -5.40 -10.67 0.91
C VAL A 334 -5.74 -11.69 -0.18
N ASP A 335 -4.78 -12.54 -0.56
CA ASP A 335 -5.02 -13.65 -1.49
C ASP A 335 -5.63 -14.81 -0.71
N VAL A 336 -6.92 -15.06 -0.94
CA VAL A 336 -7.68 -16.15 -0.33
C VAL A 336 -8.30 -17.00 -1.44
N SER A 337 -8.10 -18.31 -1.36
CA SER A 337 -8.71 -19.26 -2.29
C SER A 337 -9.56 -20.28 -1.55
N VAL A 338 -10.63 -20.74 -2.21
CA VAL A 338 -11.45 -21.86 -1.73
C VAL A 338 -11.12 -23.09 -2.55
N VAL A 339 -10.52 -24.09 -1.93
CA VAL A 339 -10.19 -25.35 -2.59
C VAL A 339 -11.27 -26.38 -2.29
N MET A 340 -11.77 -27.07 -3.31
CA MET A 340 -12.73 -28.15 -3.16
C MET A 340 -12.00 -29.48 -3.32
N GLY A 341 -12.24 -30.42 -2.41
CA GLY A 341 -11.73 -31.78 -2.51
C GLY A 341 -12.38 -32.56 -3.64
N GLU A 342 -11.85 -33.75 -3.91
CA GLU A 342 -12.28 -34.58 -5.03
C GLU A 342 -13.77 -34.94 -4.91
N VAL A 343 -14.61 -34.36 -5.76
CA VAL A 343 -16.05 -34.62 -5.77
C VAL A 343 -16.32 -36.00 -6.37
N THR A 344 -16.52 -37.00 -5.52
CA THR A 344 -16.97 -38.33 -5.95
C THR A 344 -18.49 -38.35 -6.09
N THR A 345 -19.00 -38.21 -7.32
CA THR A 345 -20.44 -38.36 -7.58
C THR A 345 -20.83 -39.85 -7.58
N THR A 346 -21.58 -40.30 -6.58
CA THR A 346 -22.19 -41.63 -6.59
C THR A 346 -23.58 -41.54 -7.22
N THR A 347 -23.67 -41.79 -8.54
CA THR A 347 -24.97 -42.03 -9.17
C THR A 347 -25.47 -43.41 -8.78
N ALA A 348 -26.63 -43.47 -8.14
CA ALA A 348 -27.33 -44.72 -7.84
C ALA A 348 -27.94 -45.32 -9.13
N ALA A 349 -27.12 -45.81 -10.07
CA ALA A 349 -27.50 -46.76 -11.13
C ALA A 349 -26.27 -47.21 -11.95
N SER A 350 -25.70 -48.38 -11.61
CA SER A 350 -25.02 -49.40 -12.43
C SER A 350 -24.23 -49.07 -13.74
N GLU A 351 -23.79 -47.84 -14.00
CA GLU A 351 -22.74 -47.55 -14.98
C GLU A 351 -21.76 -46.55 -14.34
N ILE A 352 -20.52 -47.01 -14.15
CA ILE A 352 -19.41 -46.18 -13.69
C ILE A 352 -19.08 -45.22 -14.83
N CYS A 353 -19.59 -43.98 -14.76
CA CYS A 353 -19.00 -42.88 -15.49
C CYS A 353 -17.92 -42.29 -14.58
N GLY A 354 -16.70 -42.83 -14.66
CA GLY A 354 -15.56 -42.13 -14.08
C GLY A 354 -15.44 -40.81 -14.82
N ALA A 355 -15.50 -39.69 -14.11
CA ALA A 355 -15.04 -38.43 -14.68
C ALA A 355 -13.58 -38.68 -15.10
N PRO A 356 -13.23 -38.56 -16.38
CA PRO A 356 -11.85 -38.74 -16.78
C PRO A 356 -11.02 -37.71 -16.03
N THR A 357 -9.96 -38.15 -15.37
CA THR A 357 -8.87 -37.25 -15.00
C THR A 357 -8.36 -36.63 -16.29
N VAL A 358 -8.54 -35.33 -16.44
CA VAL A 358 -7.99 -34.57 -17.56
C VAL A 358 -6.55 -34.25 -17.21
N ASP A 359 -5.61 -34.98 -17.80
CA ASP A 359 -4.19 -34.64 -17.71
C ASP A 359 -3.93 -33.39 -18.55
N ILE A 360 -3.81 -32.24 -17.89
CA ILE A 360 -3.44 -30.97 -18.54
C ILE A 360 -1.93 -30.97 -18.74
N ASN A 361 -1.51 -30.86 -19.99
CA ASN A 361 -0.10 -30.67 -20.34
C ASN A 361 0.12 -29.23 -20.82
N TYR A 362 1.18 -28.60 -20.31
CA TYR A 362 1.56 -27.25 -20.67
C TYR A 362 2.68 -27.29 -21.71
N PHE A 363 2.51 -26.54 -22.79
CA PHE A 363 3.47 -26.44 -23.88
C PHE A 363 3.63 -24.98 -24.29
N LEU A 364 4.81 -24.61 -24.76
CA LEU A 364 4.99 -23.38 -25.53
C LEU A 364 4.33 -23.54 -26.90
N ASP A 365 3.91 -22.45 -27.52
CA ASP A 365 3.35 -22.48 -28.88
C ASP A 365 4.34 -23.08 -29.90
N THR A 366 5.64 -22.89 -29.70
CA THR A 366 6.69 -23.51 -30.54
C THR A 366 6.90 -25.01 -30.32
N GLU A 367 6.28 -25.59 -29.29
CA GLU A 367 6.39 -27.02 -28.95
C GLU A 367 5.18 -27.84 -29.43
N VAL A 368 4.17 -27.17 -29.99
CA VAL A 368 2.95 -27.78 -30.50
C VAL A 368 2.93 -27.62 -32.02
N ASP A 369 2.75 -28.72 -32.74
CA ASP A 369 2.53 -28.66 -34.18
C ASP A 369 1.05 -28.33 -34.47
N ALA A 370 0.77 -27.59 -35.54
CA ALA A 370 -0.59 -27.20 -35.94
C ALA A 370 -1.56 -28.39 -36.06
N ASP A 371 -1.08 -29.54 -36.55
CA ASP A 371 -1.90 -30.76 -36.67
C ASP A 371 -2.39 -31.26 -35.30
N GLN A 372 -1.66 -31.00 -34.21
CA GLN A 372 -2.04 -31.43 -32.85
C GLN A 372 -3.18 -30.60 -32.27
N LEU A 373 -3.38 -29.38 -32.77
CA LEU A 373 -4.51 -28.54 -32.37
C LEU A 373 -5.83 -29.22 -32.73
N ASP A 374 -5.90 -29.95 -33.85
CA ASP A 374 -7.13 -30.60 -34.28
C ASP A 374 -7.36 -31.96 -33.63
N GLU A 375 -6.35 -32.55 -33.01
CA GLU A 375 -6.43 -33.88 -32.37
C GLU A 375 -7.03 -33.83 -30.96
N GLN A 376 -6.98 -32.69 -30.27
CA GLN A 376 -7.42 -32.55 -28.87
C GLN A 376 -8.05 -31.17 -28.57
N PRO A 377 -8.93 -31.06 -27.56
CA PRO A 377 -9.32 -29.77 -27.02
C PRO A 377 -8.10 -29.03 -26.44
N VAL A 378 -7.99 -27.74 -26.73
CA VAL A 378 -6.84 -26.93 -26.29
C VAL A 378 -7.30 -25.62 -25.65
N ILE A 379 -6.50 -25.15 -24.69
CA ILE A 379 -6.63 -23.80 -24.12
C ILE A 379 -5.41 -23.00 -24.59
N LEU A 380 -5.67 -21.94 -25.35
CA LEU A 380 -4.65 -21.06 -25.93
C LEU A 380 -4.64 -19.76 -25.13
N VAL A 381 -3.57 -19.56 -24.36
CA VAL A 381 -3.36 -18.35 -23.56
C VAL A 381 -2.42 -17.40 -24.29
N GLY A 382 -2.84 -16.14 -24.41
CA GLY A 382 -2.11 -15.08 -25.09
C GLY A 382 -2.67 -14.77 -26.47
N GLY A 383 -2.65 -13.48 -26.81
CA GLY A 383 -3.19 -12.97 -28.07
C GLY A 383 -2.38 -13.39 -29.30
N PRO A 384 -2.89 -13.11 -30.52
CA PRO A 384 -2.29 -13.54 -31.78
C PRO A 384 -0.97 -12.83 -32.13
N ALA A 385 -0.45 -11.98 -31.25
CA ALA A 385 0.90 -11.40 -31.35
C ALA A 385 1.95 -12.17 -30.55
N VAL A 386 1.53 -13.02 -29.61
CA VAL A 386 2.41 -13.73 -28.66
C VAL A 386 2.23 -15.25 -28.69
N ASN A 387 1.10 -15.73 -29.21
CA ASN A 387 0.82 -17.15 -29.38
C ASN A 387 0.49 -17.41 -30.86
N LEU A 388 1.35 -18.17 -31.54
CA LEU A 388 1.21 -18.50 -32.96
C LEU A 388 -0.13 -19.20 -33.26
N HIS A 389 -0.55 -20.12 -32.39
CA HIS A 389 -1.76 -20.89 -32.58
C HIS A 389 -3.02 -20.06 -32.34
N THR A 390 -2.99 -19.07 -31.44
CA THR A 390 -4.11 -18.12 -31.32
C THR A 390 -4.36 -17.40 -32.65
N ALA A 391 -3.30 -16.97 -33.35
CA ALA A 391 -3.44 -16.33 -34.66
C ALA A 391 -4.00 -17.30 -35.71
N GLU A 392 -3.49 -18.53 -35.75
CA GLU A 392 -3.96 -19.57 -36.66
C GLU A 392 -5.44 -19.88 -36.47
N VAL A 393 -5.87 -20.07 -35.22
CA VAL A 393 -7.26 -20.44 -34.89
C VAL A 393 -8.24 -19.31 -35.19
N LEU A 394 -7.82 -18.06 -35.03
CA LEU A 394 -8.62 -16.88 -35.38
C LEU A 394 -8.53 -16.52 -36.88
N GLY A 395 -7.72 -17.23 -37.67
CA GLY A 395 -7.52 -16.95 -39.10
C GLY A 395 -6.78 -15.62 -39.36
N LEU A 396 -5.85 -15.24 -38.49
CA LEU A 396 -5.08 -14.00 -38.52
C LEU A 396 -3.61 -14.27 -38.88
N ASP A 397 -2.93 -13.23 -39.38
CA ASP A 397 -1.48 -13.28 -39.59
C ASP A 397 -0.75 -13.18 -38.24
N TYR A 398 0.30 -13.98 -38.03
CA TYR A 398 1.17 -13.85 -36.85
C TYR A 398 2.38 -12.94 -37.13
N PRO A 399 2.67 -11.91 -36.32
CA PRO A 399 1.90 -11.44 -35.16
C PRO A 399 0.78 -10.45 -35.53
N THR A 400 -0.39 -10.57 -34.88
CA THR A 400 -1.48 -9.56 -34.91
C THR A 400 -1.74 -9.02 -33.50
N TYR A 401 -1.65 -7.71 -33.31
CA TYR A 401 -1.83 -7.06 -32.00
C TYR A 401 -3.29 -6.67 -31.74
N GLY A 402 -3.68 -6.52 -30.47
CA GLY A 402 -5.07 -6.21 -30.07
C GLY A 402 -5.65 -4.96 -30.74
N SER A 403 -4.84 -3.93 -31.00
CA SER A 403 -5.27 -2.72 -31.73
C SER A 403 -5.71 -2.99 -33.17
N GLN A 404 -5.17 -4.03 -33.81
CA GLN A 404 -5.56 -4.47 -35.16
C GLN A 404 -6.85 -5.32 -35.14
N LEU A 405 -7.20 -5.88 -33.99
CA LEU A 405 -8.47 -6.58 -33.74
C LEU A 405 -9.61 -5.64 -33.33
N GLY A 406 -9.30 -4.34 -33.16
CA GLY A 406 -10.25 -3.36 -32.67
C GLY A 406 -10.48 -3.41 -31.16
N MET A 407 -9.62 -4.12 -30.41
CA MET A 407 -9.67 -4.14 -28.95
C MET A 407 -9.20 -2.81 -28.36
N GLN A 408 -9.91 -2.34 -27.36
CA GLN A 408 -9.56 -1.18 -26.54
C GLN A 408 -8.67 -1.60 -25.36
N VAL A 409 -7.94 -0.64 -24.79
CA VAL A 409 -7.17 -0.87 -23.55
C VAL A 409 -8.13 -1.28 -22.43
N GLY A 410 -7.79 -2.31 -21.66
CA GLY A 410 -8.66 -2.85 -20.61
C GLY A 410 -9.63 -3.93 -21.09
N GLU A 411 -9.69 -4.22 -22.40
CA GLU A 411 -10.54 -5.30 -22.92
C GLU A 411 -9.80 -6.64 -22.93
N SER A 412 -10.51 -7.68 -22.51
CA SER A 412 -10.11 -9.08 -22.60
C SER A 412 -11.21 -9.95 -23.20
N ILE A 413 -10.80 -11.11 -23.73
CA ILE A 413 -11.68 -12.05 -24.43
C ILE A 413 -11.36 -13.45 -23.91
N VAL A 414 -12.44 -14.15 -23.51
CA VAL A 414 -12.49 -15.60 -23.36
C VAL A 414 -13.49 -16.12 -24.39
N GLU A 415 -13.02 -16.89 -25.37
CA GLU A 415 -13.87 -17.37 -26.47
C GLU A 415 -13.63 -18.86 -26.75
N LEU A 416 -14.71 -19.58 -27.06
CA LEU A 416 -14.65 -20.94 -27.59
C LEU A 416 -14.77 -20.89 -29.13
N VAL A 417 -13.76 -21.40 -29.82
CA VAL A 417 -13.69 -21.45 -31.28
C VAL A 417 -13.81 -22.90 -31.76
N GLU A 418 -14.82 -23.16 -32.60
CA GLU A 418 -15.09 -24.48 -33.20
C GLU A 418 -14.94 -24.48 -34.74
N GLU A 419 -14.79 -23.33 -35.37
CA GLU A 419 -14.93 -23.22 -36.83
C GLU A 419 -13.76 -23.88 -37.58
N GLY A 420 -14.07 -24.90 -38.37
CA GLY A 420 -13.11 -25.61 -39.23
C GLY A 420 -12.32 -26.73 -38.55
N ARG A 421 -12.61 -27.04 -37.27
CA ARG A 421 -11.83 -27.98 -36.45
C ARG A 421 -12.69 -29.12 -35.91
N GLU A 422 -12.07 -30.28 -35.64
CA GLU A 422 -12.77 -31.43 -35.03
C GLU A 422 -12.95 -31.26 -33.51
N ASN A 423 -12.11 -30.43 -32.86
CA ASN A 423 -12.13 -30.17 -31.42
C ASN A 423 -12.22 -28.66 -31.12
N VAL A 424 -12.81 -28.32 -29.98
CA VAL A 424 -12.98 -26.94 -29.51
C VAL A 424 -11.65 -26.40 -28.98
N ALA A 425 -11.31 -25.16 -29.34
CA ALA A 425 -10.27 -24.40 -28.68
C ALA A 425 -10.86 -23.27 -27.84
N MET A 426 -10.42 -23.17 -26.59
CA MET A 426 -10.66 -22.00 -25.76
C MET A 426 -9.50 -21.04 -25.94
N ILE A 427 -9.78 -19.77 -26.21
CA ILE A 427 -8.77 -18.74 -26.40
C ILE A 427 -8.95 -17.67 -25.33
N ILE A 428 -7.86 -17.29 -24.69
CA ILE A 428 -7.85 -16.31 -23.60
C ILE A 428 -6.79 -15.25 -23.94
N TYR A 429 -7.22 -14.02 -24.18
CA TYR A 429 -6.31 -12.92 -24.50
C TYR A 429 -6.88 -11.54 -24.19
N GLY A 430 -5.99 -10.61 -23.82
CA GLY A 430 -6.31 -9.20 -23.58
C GLY A 430 -5.55 -8.25 -24.51
N HIS A 431 -5.92 -6.97 -24.46
CA HIS A 431 -5.24 -5.92 -25.22
C HIS A 431 -3.76 -5.80 -24.80
N SER A 432 -3.49 -5.91 -23.50
CA SER A 432 -2.17 -5.96 -22.88
C SER A 432 -1.90 -7.30 -22.17
N ARG A 433 -0.70 -7.42 -21.60
CA ARG A 433 -0.32 -8.57 -20.77
C ARG A 433 -1.16 -8.60 -19.49
N GLU A 434 -1.38 -7.43 -18.91
CA GLU A 434 -2.17 -7.19 -17.71
C GLU A 434 -3.62 -7.62 -17.97
N ASP A 435 -4.22 -7.17 -19.07
CA ASP A 435 -5.60 -7.56 -19.45
C ASP A 435 -5.73 -9.08 -19.69
N THR A 436 -4.68 -9.71 -20.24
CA THR A 436 -4.68 -11.17 -20.43
C THR A 436 -4.65 -11.91 -19.10
N ARG A 437 -3.96 -11.37 -18.08
CA ARG A 437 -3.93 -11.96 -16.74
C ARG A 437 -5.28 -11.83 -16.04
N GLU A 438 -5.93 -10.67 -16.15
CA GLU A 438 -7.28 -10.47 -15.63
C GLU A 438 -8.27 -11.46 -16.27
N ALA A 439 -8.18 -11.67 -17.58
CA ALA A 439 -9.02 -12.66 -18.28
C ALA A 439 -8.84 -14.10 -17.75
N VAL A 440 -7.59 -14.47 -17.45
CA VAL A 440 -7.27 -15.80 -16.89
C VAL A 440 -7.78 -15.88 -15.45
N LYS A 441 -7.67 -14.80 -14.68
CA LYS A 441 -8.17 -14.73 -13.30
C LYS A 441 -9.69 -14.92 -13.26
N GLU A 442 -10.43 -14.19 -14.09
CA GLU A 442 -11.89 -14.31 -14.20
C GLU A 442 -12.33 -15.73 -14.57
N LEU A 443 -11.62 -16.41 -15.48
CA LEU A 443 -11.91 -17.81 -15.84
C LEU A 443 -11.66 -18.79 -14.68
N LEU A 444 -10.70 -18.52 -13.80
CA LEU A 444 -10.42 -19.37 -12.65
C LEU A 444 -11.40 -19.16 -11.49
N GLU A 445 -12.14 -18.04 -11.50
CA GLU A 445 -13.14 -17.70 -10.49
C GLU A 445 -14.55 -18.22 -10.82
N GLU A 446 -14.85 -18.53 -12.10
CA GLU A 446 -16.08 -19.23 -12.55
C GLU A 446 -16.00 -20.76 -12.42
#